data_AF-A0A1C0YVB1-F1
#
_entry.id   AF-A0A1C0YVB1-F1
#
_cell.length_a   1.000
_cell.length_b   1.000
_cell.length_c   1.000
_cell.angle_alpha   90.00
_cell.angle_beta   90.00
_cell.angle_gamma   90.00
#
_symmetry.space_group_name_H-M   'P 1'
#
loop_
_entity.id
_entity.type
_entity.pdbx_description
1 polymer ?
#
loop_
_entity_poly.entity_id
_entity_poly.type
_entity_poly.pdbx_seq_one_letter_code
_entity_poly.pdbx_strand_id
1 'polypeptide(L)'
;MANNYYELLGIELTSDMQVIKDAYTKKVRKHAQDANSDIFQLVQQAYATLTDVKKKYAHDIEVMYGPKIETLRNEASRVRKDKQYDKAHVLYQQLLEYFPQDDVIHNYNGIALDAIGEYTRAIQSFERAIALNDDEPVYYMNLAMLYEDLEDMQKAIRLYKQAILVAPKDFQYVNRLANVYMRLDDYDSAWQLVEKALNKPYIEGKGKMLYIKKLVEIAILMSSSFEMQIAFKYVEKFAAQGDEQRNDAVEVLYNFSLELARESYYKPALTIIRTLKQITPHDDDVNELYDNIERKLKIEEEIELLAKDEDIFGPLRYRAYLYYYYDEIEDAESETDEVNDRIWQAAEHDPYMLKTSIQRMKRQYPTIVDGMDKWFSIVEEIL
;
A
#
# COMPACT_ATOMS: atom_id res chain seq x y z
N MET A 1 16.14 -12.51 33.65
CA MET A 1 17.60 -12.43 33.86
C MET A 1 18.22 -13.48 32.98
N ALA A 2 19.05 -13.10 32.00
CA ALA A 2 19.76 -14.06 31.18
C ALA A 2 20.58 -15.00 32.07
N ASN A 3 20.51 -16.31 31.83
CA ASN A 3 21.26 -17.30 32.59
C ASN A 3 22.76 -17.05 32.41
N ASN A 4 23.44 -16.53 33.44
CA ASN A 4 24.88 -16.33 33.39
C ASN A 4 25.60 -17.69 33.37
N TYR A 5 26.04 -18.12 32.18
CA TYR A 5 26.72 -19.40 31.99
C TYR A 5 28.06 -19.51 32.74
N TYR A 6 28.70 -18.38 33.06
CA TYR A 6 29.89 -18.35 33.90
C TYR A 6 29.57 -18.72 35.34
N GLU A 7 28.51 -18.15 35.91
CA GLU A 7 28.02 -18.51 37.25
C GLU A 7 27.55 -19.97 37.29
N LEU A 8 26.86 -20.44 36.23
CA LEU A 8 26.41 -21.83 36.14
C LEU A 8 27.58 -22.83 36.21
N LEU A 9 28.68 -22.54 35.51
CA LEU A 9 29.90 -23.35 35.53
C LEU A 9 30.79 -23.06 36.75
N GLY A 10 30.57 -21.95 37.46
CA GLY A 10 31.35 -21.52 38.61
C GLY A 10 32.73 -20.99 38.24
N ILE A 11 32.81 -20.25 37.14
CA ILE A 11 34.05 -19.68 36.57
C ILE A 11 33.87 -18.18 36.31
N GLU A 12 34.96 -17.46 36.05
CA GLU A 12 34.93 -16.03 35.74
C GLU A 12 34.74 -15.78 34.23
N LEU A 13 34.22 -14.61 33.86
CA LEU A 13 34.03 -14.21 32.45
C LEU A 13 35.35 -14.16 31.65
N THR A 14 36.46 -13.88 32.33
CA THR A 14 37.82 -13.84 31.77
C THR A 14 38.46 -15.21 31.57
N SER A 15 37.76 -16.30 31.93
CA SER A 15 38.30 -17.66 31.87
C SER A 15 38.67 -18.09 30.45
N ASP A 16 39.83 -18.74 30.32
CA ASP A 16 40.29 -19.31 29.06
C ASP A 16 39.55 -20.62 28.71
N MET A 17 39.80 -21.13 27.50
CA MET A 17 39.14 -22.34 27.00
C MET A 17 39.44 -23.59 27.84
N GLN A 18 40.61 -23.68 28.47
CA GLN A 18 40.98 -24.83 29.28
C GLN A 18 40.17 -24.82 30.59
N VAL A 19 40.06 -23.66 31.23
CA VAL A 19 39.24 -23.48 32.44
C VAL A 19 37.76 -23.80 32.16
N ILE A 20 37.22 -23.38 31.01
CA ILE A 20 35.84 -23.69 30.61
C ILE A 20 35.64 -25.21 30.46
N LYS A 21 36.58 -25.92 29.82
CA LYS A 21 36.54 -27.39 29.63
C LYS A 21 36.62 -28.15 30.96
N ASP A 22 37.50 -27.71 31.85
CA ASP A 22 37.70 -28.35 33.15
C ASP A 22 36.46 -28.16 34.05
N ALA A 23 35.88 -26.95 34.06
CA ALA A 23 34.66 -26.65 34.79
C ALA A 23 33.45 -27.45 34.26
N TYR A 24 33.30 -27.56 32.94
CA TYR A 24 32.28 -28.40 32.32
C TYR A 24 32.42 -29.87 32.73
N THR A 25 33.63 -30.43 32.64
CA THR A 25 33.90 -31.83 33.00
C THR A 25 33.57 -32.11 34.46
N LYS A 26 33.89 -31.16 35.36
CA LYS A 26 33.56 -31.25 36.79
C LYS A 26 32.04 -31.23 37.02
N LYS A 27 31.31 -30.34 36.35
CA LYS A 27 29.84 -30.25 36.46
C LYS A 27 29.14 -31.50 35.89
N VAL A 28 29.57 -31.99 34.73
CA VAL A 28 29.03 -33.21 34.12
C VAL A 28 29.23 -34.42 35.03
N ARG A 29 30.42 -34.61 35.62
CA ARG A 29 30.66 -35.71 36.58
C ARG A 29 29.77 -35.61 37.82
N LYS A 30 29.53 -34.40 38.32
CA LYS A 30 28.67 -34.17 39.49
C LYS A 30 27.20 -34.50 39.22
N HIS A 31 26.75 -34.30 37.98
CA HIS A 31 25.36 -34.52 37.56
C HIS A 31 25.17 -35.79 36.70
N ALA A 32 26.15 -36.69 36.68
CA ALA A 32 26.16 -37.85 35.78
C ALA A 32 25.05 -38.88 36.06
N GLN A 33 24.50 -38.91 37.29
CA GLN A 33 23.40 -39.79 37.66
C GLN A 33 22.02 -39.24 37.26
N ASP A 34 21.93 -37.94 36.97
CA ASP A 34 20.69 -37.21 36.61
C ASP A 34 20.81 -36.62 35.20
N ALA A 35 21.19 -37.45 34.23
CA ALA A 35 21.47 -37.03 32.85
C ALA A 35 20.28 -36.37 32.12
N ASN A 36 19.05 -36.60 32.59
CA ASN A 36 17.83 -35.99 32.05
C ASN A 36 17.36 -34.74 32.82
N SER A 37 18.15 -34.24 33.77
CA SER A 37 17.78 -33.03 34.52
C SER A 37 17.97 -31.75 33.71
N ASP A 38 17.12 -30.75 33.96
CA ASP A 38 17.22 -29.42 33.34
C ASP A 38 18.60 -28.77 33.55
N ILE A 39 19.22 -29.03 34.71
CA ILE A 39 20.56 -28.54 35.05
C ILE A 39 21.62 -29.15 34.13
N PHE A 40 21.50 -30.44 33.79
CA PHE A 40 22.43 -31.10 32.89
C PHE A 40 22.37 -30.51 31.48
N GLN A 41 21.16 -30.27 30.97
CA GLN A 41 20.94 -29.60 29.67
C GLN A 41 21.51 -28.18 29.66
N LEU A 42 21.28 -27.40 30.72
CA LEU A 42 21.82 -26.05 30.86
C LEU A 42 23.36 -26.02 30.89
N VAL A 43 24.00 -26.99 31.55
CA VAL A 43 25.47 -27.11 31.59
C VAL A 43 26.03 -27.44 30.20
N GLN A 44 25.35 -28.30 29.44
CA GLN A 44 25.73 -28.59 28.04
C GLN A 44 25.58 -27.35 27.15
N GLN A 45 24.47 -26.63 27.30
CA GLN A 45 24.21 -25.40 26.55
C GLN A 45 25.24 -24.30 26.89
N ALA A 46 25.57 -24.14 28.17
CA ALA A 46 26.61 -23.22 28.62
C ALA A 46 27.96 -23.55 27.98
N TYR A 47 28.38 -24.81 28.02
CA TYR A 47 29.63 -25.23 27.39
C TYR A 47 29.60 -25.00 25.87
N ALA A 48 28.52 -25.37 25.19
CA ALA A 48 28.36 -25.15 23.75
C ALA A 48 28.40 -23.67 23.36
N THR A 49 27.85 -22.79 24.20
CA THR A 49 27.85 -21.34 23.99
C THR A 49 29.24 -20.75 24.23
N LEU A 50 29.88 -21.10 25.36
CA LEU A 50 31.17 -20.52 25.76
C LEU A 50 32.37 -21.07 24.98
N THR A 51 32.21 -22.15 24.22
CA THR A 51 33.26 -22.69 23.35
C THR A 51 33.15 -22.26 21.89
N ASP A 52 32.00 -21.74 21.46
CA ASP A 52 31.82 -21.11 20.16
C ASP A 52 32.17 -19.61 20.26
N VAL A 53 33.08 -19.14 19.41
CA VAL A 53 33.60 -17.75 19.47
C VAL A 53 32.50 -16.70 19.31
N LYS A 54 31.55 -16.91 18.38
CA LYS A 54 30.47 -15.94 18.12
C LYS A 54 29.46 -15.95 19.26
N LYS A 55 29.06 -17.14 19.72
CA LYS A 55 28.09 -17.29 20.81
C LYS A 55 28.66 -16.80 22.14
N LYS A 56 29.94 -17.07 22.42
CA LYS A 56 30.63 -16.54 23.59
C LYS A 56 30.63 -15.01 23.58
N TYR A 57 31.01 -14.39 22.47
CA TYR A 57 31.02 -12.93 22.35
C TYR A 57 29.64 -12.31 22.61
N ALA A 58 28.58 -12.84 22.01
CA ALA A 58 27.21 -12.36 22.26
C ALA A 58 26.78 -12.56 23.72
N HIS A 59 27.13 -13.70 24.32
CA HIS A 59 26.86 -13.98 25.74
C HIS A 59 27.61 -13.05 26.67
N ASP A 60 28.88 -12.75 26.38
CA ASP A 60 29.72 -11.84 27.17
C ASP A 60 29.14 -10.43 27.17
N ILE A 61 28.71 -9.95 26.00
CA ILE A 61 28.02 -8.66 25.87
C ILE A 61 26.75 -8.62 26.72
N GLU A 62 25.94 -9.67 26.67
CA GLU A 62 24.69 -9.74 27.44
C GLU A 62 24.95 -9.73 28.95
N VAL A 63 25.96 -10.48 29.42
CA VAL A 63 26.34 -10.50 30.83
C VAL A 63 26.88 -9.15 31.30
N MET A 64 27.70 -8.47 30.48
CA MET A 64 28.32 -7.20 30.85
C MET A 64 27.40 -5.97 30.67
N TYR A 65 26.55 -5.99 29.65
CA TYR A 65 25.85 -4.79 29.15
C TYR A 65 24.35 -5.00 28.92
N GLY A 66 23.77 -6.16 29.25
CA GLY A 66 22.37 -6.52 28.96
C GLY A 66 21.34 -5.42 29.30
N PRO A 67 21.27 -4.93 30.55
CA PRO A 67 20.32 -3.87 30.92
C PRO A 67 20.50 -2.57 30.11
N LYS A 68 21.75 -2.21 29.77
CA LYS A 68 22.05 -1.03 28.95
C LYS A 68 21.60 -1.24 27.51
N ILE A 69 21.89 -2.41 26.93
CA ILE A 69 21.48 -2.78 25.57
C ILE A 69 19.96 -2.79 25.44
N GLU A 70 19.27 -3.37 26.41
CA GLU A 70 17.81 -3.41 26.43
C GLU A 70 17.22 -1.99 26.50
N THR A 71 17.82 -1.12 27.33
CA THR A 71 17.43 0.30 27.38
C THR A 71 17.65 0.98 26.02
N LEU A 72 18.81 0.77 25.38
CA LEU A 72 19.12 1.32 24.06
C LEU A 72 18.15 0.83 22.98
N ARG A 73 17.82 -0.47 22.96
CA ARG A 73 16.86 -1.05 22.01
C ARG A 73 15.46 -0.45 22.17
N ASN A 74 14.99 -0.36 23.42
CA ASN A 74 13.69 0.20 23.72
C ASN A 74 13.62 1.69 23.35
N GLU A 75 14.68 2.45 23.66
CA GLU A 75 14.74 3.85 23.28
C GLU A 75 14.81 4.03 21.77
N ALA A 76 15.65 3.26 21.06
CA ALA A 76 15.77 3.31 19.60
C ALA A 76 14.43 3.02 18.92
N SER A 77 13.71 1.99 19.39
CA SER A 77 12.37 1.64 18.91
C SER A 77 11.37 2.77 19.13
N ARG A 78 11.37 3.38 20.34
CA ARG A 78 10.50 4.51 20.67
C ARG A 78 10.77 5.72 19.78
N VAL A 79 12.02 6.19 19.71
CA VAL A 79 12.35 7.40 18.94
C VAL A 79 12.12 7.21 17.44
N ARG A 80 12.33 6.00 16.91
CA ARG A 80 11.96 5.66 15.52
C ARG A 80 10.46 5.73 15.29
N LYS A 81 9.64 5.19 16.21
CA LYS A 81 8.18 5.29 16.14
C LYS A 81 7.72 6.75 16.19
N ASP A 82 8.39 7.57 16.98
CA ASP A 82 8.16 9.02 17.07
C ASP A 82 8.79 9.81 15.92
N LYS A 83 9.37 9.13 14.90
CA LYS A 83 10.02 9.72 13.73
C LYS A 83 11.19 10.67 14.04
N GLN A 84 11.82 10.53 15.20
CA GLN A 84 13.03 11.26 15.59
C GLN A 84 14.27 10.53 15.06
N TYR A 85 14.45 10.57 13.74
CA TYR A 85 15.43 9.75 13.03
C TYR A 85 16.89 10.10 13.34
N ASP A 86 17.21 11.38 13.61
CA ASP A 86 18.55 11.79 14.05
C ASP A 86 18.97 11.06 15.34
N LYS A 87 18.05 10.96 16.31
CA LYS A 87 18.29 10.24 17.57
C LYS A 87 18.32 8.73 17.36
N ALA A 88 17.43 8.21 16.51
CA ALA A 88 17.40 6.80 16.18
C ALA A 88 18.74 6.34 15.60
N HIS A 89 19.30 7.11 14.67
CA HIS A 89 20.61 6.85 14.08
C HIS A 89 21.72 6.73 15.15
N VAL A 90 21.80 7.69 16.07
CA VAL A 90 22.81 7.67 17.16
C VAL A 90 22.66 6.41 18.03
N LEU A 91 21.43 6.03 18.37
CA LEU A 91 21.18 4.84 19.19
C LEU A 91 21.51 3.55 18.42
N TYR A 92 21.22 3.49 17.12
CA TYR A 92 21.62 2.34 16.29
C TYR A 92 23.14 2.25 16.14
N GLN A 93 23.86 3.37 16.01
CA GLN A 93 25.33 3.35 16.03
C GLN A 93 25.88 2.77 17.34
N GLN A 94 25.32 3.18 18.48
CA GLN A 94 25.71 2.61 19.78
C GLN A 94 25.39 1.10 19.86
N LEU A 95 24.24 0.67 19.33
CA LEU A 95 23.91 -0.76 19.28
C LEU A 95 24.87 -1.55 18.37
N LEU A 96 25.34 -0.95 17.26
CA LEU A 96 26.31 -1.57 16.36
C LEU A 96 27.72 -1.69 16.97
N GLU A 97 28.07 -0.89 17.98
CA GLU A 97 29.32 -1.09 18.74
C GLU A 97 29.30 -2.43 19.50
N TYR A 98 28.13 -2.86 19.94
CA TYR A 98 27.93 -4.16 20.60
C TYR A 98 27.66 -5.28 19.57
N PHE A 99 26.88 -5.00 18.53
CA PHE A 99 26.44 -6.00 17.55
C PHE A 99 26.78 -5.60 16.11
N PRO A 100 28.07 -5.57 15.72
CA PRO A 100 28.48 -5.07 14.41
C PRO A 100 28.03 -5.96 13.23
N GLN A 101 27.55 -7.17 13.51
CA GLN A 101 27.10 -8.17 12.53
C GLN A 101 25.59 -8.40 12.57
N ASP A 102 24.83 -7.53 13.25
CA ASP A 102 23.38 -7.62 13.32
C ASP A 102 22.76 -6.90 12.11
N ASP A 103 22.22 -7.68 11.18
CA ASP A 103 21.60 -7.22 9.94
C ASP A 103 20.38 -6.33 10.20
N VAL A 104 19.60 -6.64 11.23
CA VAL A 104 18.39 -5.90 11.59
C VAL A 104 18.75 -4.48 12.05
N ILE A 105 19.78 -4.35 12.89
CA ILE A 105 20.26 -3.03 13.33
C ILE A 105 20.81 -2.23 12.14
N HIS A 106 21.58 -2.85 11.23
CA HIS A 106 22.06 -2.19 10.02
C HIS A 106 20.90 -1.68 9.15
N ASN A 107 19.85 -2.49 8.95
CA ASN A 107 18.67 -2.07 8.19
C ASN A 107 17.94 -0.89 8.87
N TYR A 108 17.71 -0.93 10.19
CA TYR A 108 17.07 0.18 10.89
C TYR A 108 17.93 1.45 10.92
N ASN A 109 19.25 1.30 11.00
CA ASN A 109 20.17 2.41 10.84
C ASN A 109 20.08 3.02 9.43
N GLY A 110 19.96 2.20 8.39
CA GLY A 110 19.72 2.63 7.01
C GLY A 110 18.44 3.45 6.88
N ILE A 111 17.33 2.97 7.45
CA ILE A 111 16.05 3.69 7.46
C ILE A 111 16.18 5.05 8.16
N ALA A 112 16.88 5.10 9.30
CA ALA A 112 17.08 6.35 10.03
C ALA A 112 17.94 7.35 9.24
N LEU A 113 19.00 6.87 8.58
CA LEU A 113 19.89 7.68 7.74
C LEU A 113 19.18 8.22 6.50
N ASP A 114 18.37 7.39 5.85
CA ASP A 114 17.55 7.78 4.70
C ASP A 114 16.61 8.94 5.07
N ALA A 115 15.87 8.78 6.17
CA ALA A 115 14.90 9.78 6.62
C ALA A 115 15.53 11.14 7.02
N ILE A 116 16.84 11.20 7.29
CA ILE A 116 17.56 12.46 7.59
C ILE A 116 18.37 12.97 6.39
N GLY A 117 18.29 12.33 5.22
CA GLY A 117 18.95 12.75 3.99
C GLY A 117 20.40 12.28 3.83
N GLU A 118 20.88 11.38 4.69
CA GLU A 118 22.25 10.83 4.67
C GLU A 118 22.35 9.62 3.73
N TYR A 119 21.96 9.81 2.47
CA TYR A 119 21.69 8.74 1.50
C TYR A 119 22.87 7.80 1.26
N THR A 120 24.10 8.32 1.15
CA THR A 120 25.29 7.46 0.94
C THR A 120 25.51 6.51 2.10
N ARG A 121 25.30 6.97 3.34
CA ARG A 121 25.47 6.15 4.55
C ARG A 121 24.29 5.19 4.72
N ALA A 122 23.09 5.60 4.29
CA ALA A 122 21.92 4.73 4.26
C ALA A 122 22.14 3.54 3.32
N ILE A 123 22.63 3.79 2.08
CA ILE A 123 23.00 2.74 1.11
C ILE A 123 23.99 1.75 1.73
N GLN A 124 25.08 2.24 2.33
CA GLN A 124 26.07 1.39 2.98
C GLN A 124 25.48 0.52 4.10
N SER A 125 24.55 1.08 4.88
CA SER A 125 23.89 0.34 5.96
C SER A 125 22.96 -0.75 5.42
N PHE A 126 22.18 -0.45 4.38
CA PHE A 126 21.34 -1.46 3.72
C PHE A 126 22.15 -2.54 3.01
N GLU A 127 23.20 -2.19 2.27
CA GLU A 127 24.10 -3.15 1.64
C GLU A 127 24.76 -4.06 2.69
N ARG A 128 25.07 -3.51 3.88
CA ARG A 128 25.60 -4.30 4.98
C ARG A 128 24.57 -5.28 5.54
N ALA A 129 23.31 -4.85 5.69
CA ALA A 129 22.22 -5.74 6.11
C ALA A 129 22.03 -6.90 5.12
N ILE A 130 21.97 -6.60 3.81
CA ILE A 130 21.85 -7.61 2.74
C ILE A 130 23.06 -8.57 2.73
N ALA A 131 24.28 -8.06 2.91
CA ALA A 131 25.48 -8.90 2.94
C ALA A 131 25.55 -9.83 4.17
N LEU A 132 24.86 -9.47 5.26
CA LEU A 132 24.79 -10.28 6.48
C LEU A 132 23.66 -11.31 6.40
N ASN A 133 22.55 -10.96 5.74
CA ASN A 133 21.38 -11.81 5.56
C ASN A 133 20.72 -11.47 4.21
N ASP A 134 20.91 -12.35 3.23
CA ASP A 134 20.44 -12.20 1.85
C ASP A 134 19.05 -12.82 1.62
N ASP A 135 18.45 -13.44 2.65
CA ASP A 135 17.12 -14.08 2.65
C ASP A 135 16.01 -13.17 3.23
N GLU A 136 16.33 -11.91 3.55
CA GLU A 136 15.35 -10.94 4.04
C GLU A 136 14.90 -10.00 2.91
N PRO A 137 13.71 -10.21 2.32
CA PRO A 137 13.24 -9.45 1.15
C PRO A 137 13.05 -7.95 1.45
N VAL A 138 12.73 -7.60 2.71
CA VAL A 138 12.52 -6.21 3.14
C VAL A 138 13.78 -5.37 2.96
N TYR A 139 14.98 -5.96 3.11
CA TYR A 139 16.23 -5.21 2.97
C TYR A 139 16.46 -4.75 1.53
N TYR A 140 16.17 -5.63 0.55
CA TYR A 140 16.21 -5.27 -0.86
C TYR A 140 15.16 -4.20 -1.20
N MET A 141 13.95 -4.31 -0.66
CA MET A 141 12.90 -3.31 -0.85
C MET A 141 13.30 -1.94 -0.32
N ASN A 142 13.85 -1.84 0.90
CA ASN A 142 14.26 -0.57 1.48
C ASN A 142 15.37 0.11 0.65
N LEU A 143 16.36 -0.67 0.20
CA LEU A 143 17.40 -0.14 -0.68
C LEU A 143 16.83 0.23 -2.05
N ALA A 144 15.87 -0.53 -2.59
CA ALA A 144 15.22 -0.22 -3.85
C ALA A 144 14.45 1.10 -3.78
N MET A 145 13.68 1.32 -2.71
CA MET A 145 12.95 2.57 -2.47
C MET A 145 13.91 3.77 -2.40
N LEU A 146 15.02 3.65 -1.67
CA LEU A 146 16.02 4.72 -1.64
C LEU A 146 16.57 5.02 -3.05
N TYR A 147 16.80 4.00 -3.88
CA TYR A 147 17.22 4.23 -5.27
C TYR A 147 16.10 4.82 -6.15
N GLU A 148 14.83 4.58 -5.86
CA GLU A 148 13.72 5.28 -6.54
C GLU A 148 13.71 6.76 -6.19
N ASP A 149 13.87 7.11 -4.91
CA ASP A 149 13.90 8.49 -4.44
C ASP A 149 15.11 9.26 -4.98
N LEU A 150 16.20 8.54 -5.28
CA LEU A 150 17.38 9.05 -5.98
C LEU A 150 17.28 8.99 -7.51
N GLU A 151 16.11 8.64 -8.06
CA GLU A 151 15.83 8.49 -9.50
C GLU A 151 16.69 7.45 -10.25
N ASP A 152 17.44 6.60 -9.54
CA ASP A 152 18.19 5.46 -10.13
C ASP A 152 17.27 4.24 -10.28
N MET A 153 16.29 4.38 -11.18
CA MET A 153 15.25 3.38 -11.43
C MET A 153 15.84 2.03 -11.84
N GLN A 154 17.00 1.99 -12.51
CA GLN A 154 17.64 0.75 -12.92
C GLN A 154 18.14 -0.07 -11.72
N LYS A 155 18.71 0.57 -10.69
CA LYS A 155 19.09 -0.11 -9.45
C LYS A 155 17.87 -0.55 -8.67
N ALA A 156 16.86 0.31 -8.54
CA ALA A 156 15.60 -0.04 -7.89
C ALA A 156 14.97 -1.29 -8.51
N ILE A 157 14.87 -1.36 -9.85
CA ILE A 157 14.34 -2.53 -10.57
C ILE A 157 15.11 -3.80 -10.23
N ARG A 158 16.46 -3.74 -10.19
CA ARG A 158 17.28 -4.92 -9.87
C ARG A 158 17.02 -5.42 -8.45
N LEU A 159 16.92 -4.51 -7.48
CA LEU A 159 16.71 -4.84 -6.08
C LEU A 159 15.29 -5.37 -5.84
N TYR A 160 14.27 -4.77 -6.44
CA TYR A 160 12.92 -5.33 -6.37
C TYR A 160 12.83 -6.73 -6.98
N LYS A 161 13.54 -6.99 -8.08
CA LYS A 161 13.62 -8.36 -8.63
C LYS A 161 14.25 -9.33 -7.63
N GLN A 162 15.24 -8.91 -6.84
CA GLN A 162 15.79 -9.74 -5.75
C GLN A 162 14.76 -9.96 -4.64
N ALA A 163 14.05 -8.92 -4.19
CA ALA A 163 12.99 -9.07 -3.18
C ALA A 163 11.91 -10.08 -3.62
N ILE A 164 11.50 -10.05 -4.89
CA ILE A 164 10.54 -11.01 -5.46
C ILE A 164 11.12 -12.43 -5.53
N LEU A 165 12.42 -12.59 -5.80
CA LEU A 165 13.06 -13.91 -5.82
C LEU A 165 13.09 -14.55 -4.43
N VAL A 166 13.36 -13.76 -3.40
CA VAL A 166 13.41 -14.19 -2.00
C VAL A 166 12.00 -14.49 -1.46
N ALA A 167 11.03 -13.59 -1.69
CA ALA A 167 9.65 -13.74 -1.25
C ALA A 167 8.65 -13.75 -2.41
N PRO A 168 8.61 -14.83 -3.21
CA PRO A 168 7.83 -14.89 -4.46
C PRO A 168 6.31 -14.91 -4.27
N LYS A 169 5.83 -15.12 -3.04
CA LYS A 169 4.39 -15.11 -2.72
C LYS A 169 3.85 -13.73 -2.36
N ASP A 170 4.74 -12.81 -1.99
CA ASP A 170 4.33 -11.52 -1.46
C ASP A 170 4.05 -10.53 -2.59
N PHE A 171 2.78 -10.13 -2.70
CA PHE A 171 2.31 -9.18 -3.70
C PHE A 171 2.98 -7.81 -3.57
N GLN A 172 3.40 -7.41 -2.37
CA GLN A 172 3.95 -6.08 -2.13
C GLN A 172 5.15 -5.78 -3.04
N TYR A 173 6.08 -6.73 -3.20
CA TYR A 173 7.28 -6.54 -4.02
C TYR A 173 6.97 -6.49 -5.52
N VAL A 174 6.01 -7.31 -5.97
CA VAL A 174 5.55 -7.27 -7.36
C VAL A 174 4.84 -5.95 -7.66
N ASN A 175 3.99 -5.48 -6.73
CA ASN A 175 3.29 -4.22 -6.87
C ASN A 175 4.24 -3.03 -6.94
N ARG A 176 5.26 -2.99 -6.08
CA ARG A 176 6.30 -1.95 -6.12
C ARG A 176 7.02 -1.92 -7.46
N LEU A 177 7.49 -3.06 -7.95
CA LEU A 177 8.17 -3.11 -9.25
C LEU A 177 7.24 -2.76 -10.42
N ALA A 178 5.98 -3.19 -10.38
CA ALA A 178 4.99 -2.80 -11.38
C ALA A 178 4.77 -1.28 -11.40
N ASN A 179 4.68 -0.64 -10.23
CA ASN A 179 4.60 0.82 -10.12
C ASN A 179 5.83 1.53 -10.70
N VAL A 180 7.02 0.98 -10.48
CA VAL A 180 8.26 1.52 -11.09
C VAL A 180 8.17 1.47 -12.61
N TYR A 181 7.76 0.35 -13.20
CA TYR A 181 7.57 0.25 -14.65
C TYR A 181 6.48 1.20 -15.17
N MET A 182 5.35 1.33 -14.47
CA MET A 182 4.27 2.25 -14.83
C MET A 182 4.73 3.72 -14.83
N ARG A 183 5.53 4.15 -13.85
CA ARG A 183 6.11 5.51 -13.83
C ARG A 183 7.11 5.76 -14.96
N LEU A 184 7.68 4.70 -15.53
CA LEU A 184 8.54 4.76 -16.71
C LEU A 184 7.75 4.62 -18.03
N ASP A 185 6.41 4.62 -17.96
CA ASP A 185 5.50 4.32 -19.07
C ASP A 185 5.74 2.96 -19.75
N ASP A 186 6.45 2.05 -19.07
CA ASP A 186 6.71 0.67 -19.53
C ASP A 186 5.59 -0.26 -19.05
N TYR A 187 4.38 0.00 -19.54
CA TYR A 187 3.18 -0.76 -19.17
C TYR A 187 3.27 -2.23 -19.59
N ASP A 188 3.97 -2.52 -20.69
CA ASP A 188 4.20 -3.89 -21.18
C ASP A 188 5.00 -4.71 -20.15
N SER A 189 6.11 -4.17 -19.63
CA SER A 189 6.89 -4.85 -18.59
C SER A 189 6.11 -4.98 -17.28
N ALA A 190 5.32 -3.96 -16.91
CA ALA A 190 4.45 -4.01 -15.74
C ALA A 190 3.41 -5.14 -15.87
N TRP A 191 2.73 -5.21 -17.01
CA TRP A 191 1.73 -6.24 -17.32
C TRP A 191 2.35 -7.63 -17.26
N GLN A 192 3.44 -7.85 -18.01
CA GLN A 192 4.12 -9.15 -18.08
C GLN A 192 4.63 -9.61 -16.71
N LEU A 193 5.14 -8.70 -15.88
CA LEU A 193 5.57 -9.01 -14.53
C LEU A 193 4.41 -9.54 -13.68
N VAL A 194 3.31 -8.79 -13.63
CA VAL A 194 2.14 -9.10 -12.80
C VAL A 194 1.48 -10.38 -13.29
N GLU A 195 1.28 -10.53 -14.61
CA GLU A 195 0.66 -11.72 -15.20
C GLU A 195 1.51 -12.98 -14.98
N LYS A 196 2.84 -12.87 -15.10
CA LYS A 196 3.75 -14.00 -14.83
C LYS A 196 3.71 -14.42 -13.36
N ALA A 197 3.59 -13.48 -12.43
CA ALA A 197 3.45 -13.76 -11.00
C ALA A 197 2.08 -14.38 -10.68
N LEU A 198 0.99 -13.79 -11.20
CA LEU A 198 -0.39 -14.27 -11.06
C LEU A 198 -0.55 -15.74 -11.46
N ASN A 199 0.14 -16.17 -12.51
CA ASN A 199 0.05 -17.53 -13.04
C ASN A 199 0.91 -18.56 -12.29
N LYS A 200 1.53 -18.19 -11.16
CA LYS A 200 2.28 -19.14 -10.33
C LYS A 200 1.33 -20.00 -9.47
N PRO A 201 1.57 -21.33 -9.34
CA PRO A 201 0.66 -22.23 -8.64
C PRO A 201 0.43 -21.89 -7.16
N TYR A 202 1.38 -21.22 -6.52
CA TYR A 202 1.31 -20.84 -5.10
C TYR A 202 0.61 -19.50 -4.85
N ILE A 203 0.10 -18.83 -5.89
CA ILE A 203 -0.68 -17.59 -5.78
C ILE A 203 -2.16 -17.96 -5.80
N GLU A 204 -2.82 -17.81 -4.65
CA GLU A 204 -4.19 -18.24 -4.38
C GLU A 204 -4.91 -17.28 -3.41
N GLY A 205 -6.21 -17.54 -3.19
CA GLY A 205 -7.08 -16.75 -2.30
C GLY A 205 -7.12 -15.26 -2.64
N LYS A 206 -7.41 -14.44 -1.63
CA LYS A 206 -7.44 -12.97 -1.74
C LYS A 206 -6.15 -12.36 -2.31
N GLY A 207 -4.99 -12.97 -2.03
CA GLY A 207 -3.70 -12.55 -2.59
C GLY A 207 -3.70 -12.57 -4.12
N LYS A 208 -4.30 -13.59 -4.73
CA LYS A 208 -4.47 -13.69 -6.19
C LYS A 208 -5.30 -12.55 -6.76
N MET A 209 -6.34 -12.13 -6.05
CA MET A 209 -7.21 -11.04 -6.47
C MET A 209 -6.46 -9.70 -6.52
N LEU A 210 -5.47 -9.47 -5.64
CA LEU A 210 -4.64 -8.27 -5.70
C LEU A 210 -3.84 -8.17 -7.00
N TYR A 211 -3.32 -9.29 -7.52
CA TYR A 211 -2.65 -9.33 -8.83
C TYR A 211 -3.63 -9.03 -9.96
N ILE A 212 -4.85 -9.58 -9.92
CA ILE A 212 -5.88 -9.33 -10.94
C ILE A 212 -6.29 -7.85 -10.92
N LYS A 213 -6.51 -7.26 -9.74
CA LYS A 213 -6.77 -5.83 -9.58
C LYS A 213 -5.64 -4.99 -10.17
N LYS A 214 -4.39 -5.41 -9.99
CA LYS A 214 -3.23 -4.71 -10.57
C LYS A 214 -3.20 -4.78 -12.10
N LEU A 215 -3.63 -5.89 -12.71
CA LEU A 215 -3.80 -5.97 -14.17
C LEU A 215 -4.91 -5.03 -14.66
N VAL A 216 -6.05 -4.94 -13.96
CA VAL A 216 -7.12 -3.98 -14.29
C VAL A 216 -6.58 -2.55 -14.25
N GLU A 217 -5.84 -2.20 -13.19
CA GLU A 217 -5.21 -0.88 -13.06
C GLU A 217 -4.26 -0.56 -14.21
N ILE A 218 -3.40 -1.51 -14.60
CA ILE A 218 -2.47 -1.35 -15.73
C ILE A 218 -3.25 -1.18 -17.04
N ALA A 219 -4.29 -1.99 -17.29
CA ALA A 219 -5.12 -1.89 -18.49
C ALA A 219 -5.82 -0.53 -18.63
N ILE A 220 -6.27 0.05 -17.52
CA ILE A 220 -6.85 1.40 -17.48
C ILE A 220 -5.82 2.44 -17.90
N LEU A 221 -4.60 2.39 -17.34
CA LEU A 221 -3.52 3.34 -17.69
C LEU A 221 -3.06 3.20 -19.15
N MET A 222 -3.02 1.96 -19.66
CA MET A 222 -2.77 1.71 -21.09
C MET A 222 -3.89 2.22 -22.00
N SER A 223 -5.06 2.57 -21.45
CA SER A 223 -6.30 2.82 -22.20
C SER A 223 -6.64 1.68 -23.17
N SER A 224 -6.29 0.43 -22.82
CA SER A 224 -6.44 -0.71 -23.73
C SER A 224 -7.63 -1.59 -23.38
N SER A 225 -8.56 -1.68 -24.32
CA SER A 225 -9.72 -2.57 -24.22
C SER A 225 -9.35 -4.05 -24.32
N PHE A 226 -8.21 -4.38 -24.92
CA PHE A 226 -7.75 -5.76 -25.07
C PHE A 226 -7.23 -6.33 -23.74
N GLU A 227 -6.27 -5.65 -23.11
CA GLU A 227 -5.77 -5.99 -21.77
C GLU A 227 -6.90 -5.96 -20.73
N MET A 228 -7.85 -5.01 -20.84
CA MET A 228 -9.01 -4.99 -19.95
C MET A 228 -9.86 -6.26 -20.05
N GLN A 229 -10.12 -6.76 -21.27
CA GLN A 229 -10.84 -8.01 -21.47
C GLN A 229 -10.08 -9.22 -20.91
N ILE A 230 -8.75 -9.22 -20.99
CA ILE A 230 -7.93 -10.28 -20.39
C ILE A 230 -8.03 -10.23 -18.86
N ALA A 231 -7.89 -9.04 -18.26
CA ALA A 231 -8.00 -8.85 -16.82
C ALA A 231 -9.36 -9.35 -16.29
N PHE A 232 -10.45 -9.05 -16.99
CA PHE A 232 -11.79 -9.51 -16.59
C PHE A 232 -12.02 -11.00 -16.78
N LYS A 233 -11.41 -11.64 -17.79
CA LYS A 233 -11.41 -13.11 -17.86
C LYS A 233 -10.74 -13.74 -16.64
N TYR A 234 -9.70 -13.09 -16.08
CA TYR A 234 -9.12 -13.53 -14.82
C TYR A 234 -10.08 -13.33 -13.64
N VAL A 235 -10.81 -12.20 -13.57
CA VAL A 235 -11.86 -11.96 -12.56
C VAL A 235 -12.94 -13.04 -12.61
N GLU A 236 -13.51 -13.29 -13.79
CA GLU A 236 -14.56 -14.30 -14.01
C GLU A 236 -14.08 -15.69 -13.58
N LYS A 237 -12.87 -16.09 -14.00
CA LYS A 237 -12.28 -17.37 -13.64
C LYS A 237 -11.96 -17.46 -12.14
N PHE A 238 -11.62 -16.35 -11.50
CA PHE A 238 -11.38 -16.30 -10.07
C PHE A 238 -12.69 -16.47 -9.29
N ALA A 239 -13.70 -15.66 -9.60
CA ALA A 239 -15.02 -15.71 -8.97
C ALA A 239 -15.75 -17.05 -9.17
N ALA A 240 -15.52 -17.73 -10.30
CA ALA A 240 -16.13 -19.03 -10.58
C ALA A 240 -15.61 -20.20 -9.71
N GLN A 241 -14.55 -19.99 -8.90
CA GLN A 241 -13.97 -21.04 -8.05
C GLN A 241 -14.80 -21.34 -6.79
N GLY A 242 -15.64 -20.41 -6.36
CA GLY A 242 -16.47 -20.56 -5.17
C GLY A 242 -16.96 -19.22 -4.62
N ASP A 243 -17.85 -19.27 -3.64
CA ASP A 243 -18.46 -18.07 -3.06
C ASP A 243 -17.43 -17.21 -2.32
N GLU A 244 -16.41 -17.83 -1.70
CA GLU A 244 -15.30 -17.10 -1.08
C GLU A 244 -14.54 -16.24 -2.11
N GLN A 245 -14.14 -16.82 -3.25
CA GLN A 245 -13.43 -16.09 -4.29
C GLN A 245 -14.32 -15.04 -4.97
N ARG A 246 -15.62 -15.31 -5.09
CA ARG A 246 -16.58 -14.32 -5.58
C ARG A 246 -16.67 -13.13 -4.62
N ASN A 247 -16.76 -13.36 -3.31
CA ASN A 247 -16.80 -12.31 -2.30
C ASN A 247 -15.50 -11.52 -2.26
N ASP A 248 -14.33 -12.18 -2.35
CA ASP A 248 -13.03 -11.51 -2.47
C ASP A 248 -12.97 -10.60 -3.72
N ALA A 249 -13.51 -11.06 -4.85
CA ALA A 249 -13.55 -10.26 -6.09
C ALA A 249 -14.44 -9.02 -5.92
N VAL A 250 -15.63 -9.19 -5.33
CA VAL A 250 -16.54 -8.08 -5.03
C VAL A 250 -15.87 -7.09 -4.09
N GLU A 251 -15.33 -7.53 -2.96
CA GLU A 251 -14.69 -6.64 -1.97
C GLU A 251 -13.57 -5.80 -2.59
N VAL A 252 -12.67 -6.44 -3.36
CA VAL A 252 -11.51 -5.75 -3.94
C VAL A 252 -11.92 -4.80 -5.07
N LEU A 253 -12.78 -5.24 -6.00
CA LEU A 253 -13.13 -4.44 -7.17
C LEU A 253 -14.22 -3.40 -6.91
N TYR A 254 -15.11 -3.64 -5.95
CA TYR A 254 -16.09 -2.65 -5.51
C TYR A 254 -15.39 -1.43 -4.94
N ASN A 255 -14.46 -1.65 -3.99
CA ASN A 255 -13.66 -0.57 -3.40
C ASN A 255 -12.84 0.16 -4.45
N PHE A 256 -12.23 -0.58 -5.39
CA PHE A 256 -11.46 0.05 -6.47
C PHE A 256 -12.34 0.85 -7.44
N SER A 257 -13.55 0.37 -7.76
CA SER A 257 -14.52 1.12 -8.55
C SER A 257 -14.99 2.39 -7.83
N LEU A 258 -15.19 2.31 -6.51
CA LEU A 258 -15.55 3.45 -5.67
C LEU A 258 -14.44 4.50 -5.62
N GLU A 259 -13.17 4.08 -5.47
CA GLU A 259 -11.99 4.95 -5.53
C GLU A 259 -11.93 5.69 -6.88
N LEU A 260 -12.06 4.97 -8.00
CA LEU A 260 -12.07 5.57 -9.33
C LEU A 260 -13.21 6.58 -9.51
N ALA A 261 -14.41 6.25 -9.04
CA ALA A 261 -15.57 7.14 -9.14
C ALA A 261 -15.41 8.42 -8.29
N ARG A 262 -14.75 8.35 -7.13
CA ARG A 262 -14.42 9.53 -6.31
C ARG A 262 -13.48 10.49 -7.03
N GLU A 263 -12.53 9.94 -7.78
CA GLU A 263 -11.59 10.70 -8.62
C GLU A 263 -12.17 11.03 -10.02
N SER A 264 -13.50 10.90 -10.20
CA SER A 264 -14.23 11.18 -11.45
C SER A 264 -13.84 10.29 -12.65
N TYR A 265 -13.14 9.18 -12.44
CA TYR A 265 -12.86 8.19 -13.48
C TYR A 265 -14.06 7.25 -13.70
N TYR A 266 -15.21 7.80 -14.11
CA TYR A 266 -16.47 7.05 -14.18
C TYR A 266 -16.49 5.95 -15.25
N LYS A 267 -15.87 6.15 -16.41
CA LYS A 267 -15.83 5.12 -17.48
C LYS A 267 -15.16 3.81 -17.05
N PRO A 268 -13.92 3.81 -16.52
CA PRO A 268 -13.30 2.59 -16.03
C PRO A 268 -14.00 2.03 -14.79
N ALA A 269 -14.48 2.89 -13.87
CA ALA A 269 -15.27 2.46 -12.72
C ALA A 269 -16.54 1.70 -13.15
N LEU A 270 -17.31 2.27 -14.09
CA LEU A 270 -18.51 1.66 -14.65
C LEU A 270 -18.21 0.31 -15.32
N THR A 271 -17.04 0.20 -15.96
CA THR A 271 -16.62 -1.03 -16.62
C THR A 271 -16.34 -2.14 -15.61
N ILE A 272 -15.72 -1.81 -14.47
CA ILE A 272 -15.48 -2.76 -13.36
C ILE A 272 -16.78 -3.17 -12.69
N ILE A 273 -17.61 -2.20 -12.27
CA ILE A 273 -18.85 -2.50 -11.52
C ILE A 273 -19.87 -3.25 -12.39
N ARG A 274 -19.86 -3.05 -13.72
CA ARG A 274 -20.65 -3.85 -14.66
C ARG A 274 -20.25 -5.33 -14.64
N THR A 275 -18.95 -5.62 -14.59
CA THR A 275 -18.47 -7.01 -14.46
C THR A 275 -18.88 -7.60 -13.11
N LEU A 276 -18.81 -6.84 -12.03
CA LEU A 276 -19.30 -7.28 -10.71
C LEU A 276 -20.81 -7.60 -10.75
N LYS A 277 -21.61 -6.70 -11.32
CA LYS A 277 -23.06 -6.89 -11.50
C LYS A 277 -23.41 -8.17 -12.28
N GLN A 278 -22.56 -8.60 -13.21
CA GLN A 278 -22.75 -9.88 -13.94
C GLN A 278 -22.48 -11.11 -13.08
N ILE A 279 -21.49 -11.07 -12.18
CA ILE A 279 -21.13 -12.20 -11.30
C ILE A 279 -21.99 -12.26 -10.03
N THR A 280 -22.55 -11.12 -9.60
CA THR A 280 -23.43 -10.96 -8.43
C THR A 280 -24.67 -10.12 -8.75
N PRO A 281 -25.61 -10.64 -9.57
CA PRO A 281 -26.77 -9.86 -10.05
C PRO A 281 -27.76 -9.45 -8.95
N HIS A 282 -27.73 -10.10 -7.79
CA HIS A 282 -28.63 -9.86 -6.66
C HIS A 282 -27.95 -9.14 -5.49
N ASP A 283 -26.78 -8.54 -5.72
CA ASP A 283 -26.06 -7.76 -4.71
C ASP A 283 -26.53 -6.30 -4.80
N ASP A 284 -27.24 -5.84 -3.77
CA ASP A 284 -27.87 -4.53 -3.72
C ASP A 284 -26.83 -3.40 -3.72
N ASP A 285 -25.71 -3.58 -2.99
CA ASP A 285 -24.64 -2.58 -2.91
C ASP A 285 -23.96 -2.40 -4.28
N VAL A 286 -23.68 -3.50 -4.99
CA VAL A 286 -23.12 -3.48 -6.35
C VAL A 286 -24.08 -2.81 -7.33
N ASN A 287 -25.38 -3.09 -7.22
CA ASN A 287 -26.40 -2.50 -8.09
C ASN A 287 -26.56 -0.99 -7.84
N GLU A 288 -26.58 -0.55 -6.58
CA GLU A 288 -26.64 0.86 -6.21
C GLU A 288 -25.41 1.62 -6.72
N LEU A 289 -24.21 1.07 -6.51
CA LEU A 289 -22.98 1.69 -7.00
C LEU A 289 -22.95 1.75 -8.53
N TYR A 290 -23.42 0.72 -9.23
CA TYR A 290 -23.57 0.73 -10.69
C TYR A 290 -24.47 1.90 -11.13
N ASP A 291 -25.66 2.02 -10.55
CA ASP A 291 -26.65 3.03 -10.95
C ASP A 291 -26.13 4.45 -10.65
N ASN A 292 -25.42 4.63 -9.52
CA ASN A 292 -24.78 5.90 -9.17
C ASN A 292 -23.69 6.30 -10.18
N ILE A 293 -22.74 5.40 -10.45
CA ILE A 293 -21.65 5.67 -11.39
C ILE A 293 -22.21 5.92 -12.81
N GLU A 294 -23.20 5.13 -13.24
CA GLU A 294 -23.83 5.30 -14.54
C GLU A 294 -24.51 6.68 -14.65
N ARG A 295 -25.21 7.11 -13.59
CA ARG A 295 -25.83 8.43 -13.54
C ARG A 295 -24.79 9.55 -13.58
N LYS A 296 -23.70 9.46 -12.79
CA LYS A 296 -22.63 10.47 -12.78
C LYS A 296 -21.94 10.57 -14.14
N LEU A 297 -21.67 9.45 -14.81
CA LEU A 297 -21.12 9.44 -16.17
C LEU A 297 -22.07 10.12 -17.18
N LYS A 298 -23.37 9.83 -17.12
CA LYS A 298 -24.36 10.48 -18.00
C LYS A 298 -24.42 11.98 -17.77
N ILE A 299 -24.33 12.44 -16.52
CA ILE A 299 -24.27 13.87 -16.20
C ILE A 299 -23.02 14.50 -16.80
N GLU A 300 -21.84 13.89 -16.66
CA GLU A 300 -20.59 14.37 -17.26
C GLU A 300 -20.72 14.51 -18.80
N GLU A 301 -21.24 13.48 -19.47
CA GLU A 301 -21.47 13.49 -20.92
C GLU A 301 -22.47 14.58 -21.34
N GLU A 302 -23.58 14.74 -20.61
CA GLU A 302 -24.56 15.80 -20.87
C GLU A 302 -23.97 17.20 -20.61
N ILE A 303 -23.12 17.38 -19.60
CA ILE A 303 -22.47 18.66 -19.30
C ILE A 303 -21.52 19.07 -20.43
N GLU A 304 -20.73 18.13 -20.96
CA GLU A 304 -19.84 18.39 -22.10
C GLU A 304 -20.59 18.82 -23.36
N LEU A 305 -21.78 18.25 -23.58
CA LEU A 305 -22.66 18.60 -24.69
C LEU A 305 -23.37 19.93 -24.45
N LEU A 306 -23.91 20.13 -23.25
CA LEU A 306 -24.62 21.34 -22.82
C LEU A 306 -23.70 22.57 -22.92
N ALA A 307 -22.44 22.45 -22.55
CA ALA A 307 -21.44 23.52 -22.65
C ALA A 307 -21.29 24.07 -24.08
N LYS A 308 -21.59 23.26 -25.10
CA LYS A 308 -21.48 23.62 -26.52
C LYS A 308 -22.83 24.04 -27.14
N ASP A 309 -23.93 23.92 -26.41
CA ASP A 309 -25.26 24.21 -26.91
C ASP A 309 -25.60 25.70 -26.76
N GLU A 310 -25.20 26.51 -27.75
CA GLU A 310 -25.36 27.97 -27.76
C GLU A 310 -26.83 28.44 -27.72
N ASP A 311 -27.78 27.56 -28.10
CA ASP A 311 -29.22 27.83 -28.09
C ASP A 311 -29.82 27.89 -26.67
N ILE A 312 -29.07 27.45 -25.65
CA ILE A 312 -29.51 27.49 -24.25
C ILE A 312 -29.03 28.79 -23.59
N PHE A 313 -29.86 29.34 -22.71
CA PHE A 313 -29.47 30.50 -21.91
C PHE A 313 -28.17 30.24 -21.12
N GLY A 314 -27.16 31.10 -21.31
CA GLY A 314 -25.84 30.92 -20.71
C GLY A 314 -25.84 30.66 -19.20
N PRO A 315 -26.59 31.44 -18.39
CA PRO A 315 -26.76 31.18 -16.97
C PRO A 315 -27.34 29.80 -16.63
N LEU A 316 -28.24 29.23 -17.43
CA LEU A 316 -28.73 27.86 -17.22
C LEU A 316 -27.62 26.83 -17.44
N ARG A 317 -26.81 27.00 -18.50
CA ARG A 317 -25.65 26.12 -18.73
C ARG A 317 -24.67 26.18 -17.56
N TYR A 318 -24.38 27.39 -17.08
CA TYR A 318 -23.45 27.58 -15.98
C TYR A 318 -24.02 27.07 -14.65
N ARG A 319 -25.33 27.17 -14.40
CA ARG A 319 -25.97 26.56 -13.24
C ARG A 319 -25.84 25.04 -13.21
N ALA A 320 -26.01 24.39 -14.36
CA ALA A 320 -25.82 22.95 -14.50
C ALA A 320 -24.34 22.55 -14.30
N TYR A 321 -23.41 23.35 -14.80
CA TYR A 321 -21.99 23.19 -14.53
C TYR A 321 -21.69 23.22 -13.02
N LEU A 322 -22.23 24.21 -12.30
CA LEU A 322 -22.07 24.29 -10.84
C LEU A 322 -22.65 23.04 -10.13
N TYR A 323 -23.81 22.54 -10.58
CA TYR A 323 -24.40 21.32 -10.01
C TYR A 323 -23.51 20.08 -10.18
N TYR A 324 -22.78 19.96 -11.28
CA TYR A 324 -21.91 18.82 -11.51
C TYR A 324 -20.60 18.88 -10.69
N TYR A 325 -20.02 20.08 -10.53
CA TYR A 325 -18.72 20.23 -9.85
C TYR A 325 -18.82 20.40 -8.33
N TYR A 326 -19.95 20.84 -7.81
CA TYR A 326 -20.17 21.01 -6.38
C TYR A 326 -21.15 19.94 -5.87
N ASP A 327 -20.62 18.96 -5.11
CA ASP A 327 -21.39 17.86 -4.51
C ASP A 327 -22.46 18.40 -3.52
N GLU A 328 -22.22 19.57 -2.90
CA GLU A 328 -23.19 20.34 -2.11
C GLU A 328 -23.25 21.79 -2.63
N ILE A 329 -24.47 22.27 -2.94
CA ILE A 329 -24.71 23.65 -3.43
C ILE A 329 -24.25 24.70 -2.40
N GLU A 330 -24.18 24.34 -1.11
CA GLU A 330 -23.69 25.19 -0.03
C GLU A 330 -22.22 25.64 -0.23
N ASP A 331 -21.39 24.83 -0.89
CA ASP A 331 -19.99 25.18 -1.17
C ASP A 331 -19.82 26.27 -2.25
N ALA A 332 -20.89 26.57 -2.99
CA ALA A 332 -20.90 27.55 -4.09
C ALA A 332 -21.98 28.63 -3.93
N GLU A 333 -22.49 28.88 -2.72
CA GLU A 333 -23.63 29.79 -2.46
C GLU A 333 -23.53 31.10 -3.23
N SER A 334 -22.40 31.82 -3.11
CA SER A 334 -22.21 33.11 -3.80
C SER A 334 -22.24 33.04 -5.34
N GLU A 335 -21.70 31.97 -5.92
CA GLU A 335 -21.69 31.75 -7.38
C GLU A 335 -23.09 31.35 -7.83
N THR A 336 -23.78 30.53 -7.04
CA THR A 336 -25.14 30.11 -7.33
C THR A 336 -26.14 31.25 -7.22
N ASP A 337 -25.95 32.18 -6.28
CA ASP A 337 -26.79 33.37 -6.10
C ASP A 337 -26.68 34.33 -7.28
N GLU A 338 -25.45 34.64 -7.74
CA GLU A 338 -25.26 35.51 -8.91
C GLU A 338 -25.90 34.90 -10.16
N VAL A 339 -25.78 33.59 -10.32
CA VAL A 339 -26.37 32.87 -11.46
C VAL A 339 -27.90 32.85 -11.37
N ASN A 340 -28.44 32.61 -10.18
CA ASN A 340 -29.88 32.65 -9.92
C ASN A 340 -30.43 34.04 -10.21
N ASP A 341 -29.78 35.12 -9.77
CA ASP A 341 -30.19 36.51 -10.04
C ASP A 341 -30.31 36.81 -11.53
N ARG A 342 -29.34 36.35 -12.34
CA ARG A 342 -29.41 36.50 -13.81
C ARG A 342 -30.56 35.71 -14.42
N ILE A 343 -30.89 34.54 -13.85
CA ILE A 343 -32.02 33.71 -14.28
C ILE A 343 -33.35 34.39 -13.90
N TRP A 344 -33.46 34.96 -12.70
CA TRP A 344 -34.64 35.70 -12.25
C TRP A 344 -34.88 36.96 -13.07
N GLN A 345 -33.83 37.75 -13.34
CA GLN A 345 -33.93 38.90 -14.23
C GLN A 345 -34.39 38.50 -15.64
N ALA A 346 -33.89 37.37 -16.17
CA ALA A 346 -34.32 36.86 -17.47
C ALA A 346 -35.78 36.41 -17.46
N ALA A 347 -36.28 35.81 -16.38
CA ALA A 347 -37.70 35.47 -16.25
C ALA A 347 -38.60 36.70 -16.33
N GLU A 348 -38.18 37.85 -15.77
CA GLU A 348 -38.93 39.09 -15.83
C GLU A 348 -38.88 39.79 -17.20
N HIS A 349 -37.71 39.76 -17.87
CA HIS A 349 -37.45 40.59 -19.06
C HIS A 349 -37.52 39.82 -20.39
N ASP A 350 -37.24 38.52 -20.40
CA ASP A 350 -37.31 37.63 -21.57
C ASP A 350 -37.71 36.18 -21.18
N PRO A 351 -38.96 35.98 -20.71
CA PRO A 351 -39.44 34.66 -20.27
C PRO A 351 -39.52 33.65 -21.41
N TYR A 352 -39.65 34.10 -22.66
CA TYR A 352 -39.74 33.20 -23.81
C TYR A 352 -38.42 32.45 -24.02
N MET A 353 -37.29 33.17 -24.03
CA MET A 353 -35.96 32.58 -24.18
C MET A 353 -35.64 31.60 -23.03
N LEU A 354 -35.99 31.96 -21.80
CA LEU A 354 -35.78 31.09 -20.64
C LEU A 354 -36.62 29.81 -20.75
N LYS A 355 -37.90 29.95 -21.09
CA LYS A 355 -38.82 28.81 -21.29
C LYS A 355 -38.36 27.88 -22.41
N THR A 356 -37.95 28.41 -23.56
CA THR A 356 -37.44 27.58 -24.68
C THR A 356 -36.15 26.87 -24.31
N SER A 357 -35.29 27.51 -23.51
CA SER A 357 -34.05 26.91 -23.01
C SER A 357 -34.34 25.75 -22.05
N ILE A 358 -35.24 25.91 -21.08
CA ILE A 358 -35.66 24.84 -20.15
C ILE A 358 -36.28 23.67 -20.91
N GLN A 359 -37.16 23.94 -21.88
CA GLN A 359 -37.75 22.88 -22.71
C GLN A 359 -36.70 22.12 -23.52
N ARG A 360 -35.70 22.83 -24.04
CA ARG A 360 -34.58 22.20 -24.74
C ARG A 360 -33.75 21.35 -23.79
N MET A 361 -33.45 21.85 -22.59
CA MET A 361 -32.75 21.08 -21.55
C MET A 361 -33.50 19.81 -21.16
N LYS A 362 -34.81 19.89 -20.89
CA LYS A 362 -35.65 18.72 -20.60
C LYS A 362 -35.62 17.66 -21.71
N ARG A 363 -35.45 18.08 -22.96
CA ARG A 363 -35.43 17.18 -24.12
C ARG A 363 -34.06 16.60 -24.42
N GLN A 364 -32.99 17.39 -24.28
CA GLN A 364 -31.65 17.03 -24.74
C GLN A 364 -30.70 16.63 -23.60
N TYR A 365 -30.98 17.07 -22.37
CA TYR A 365 -30.14 16.87 -21.18
C TYR A 365 -30.99 16.40 -19.98
N PRO A 366 -31.78 15.32 -20.13
CA PRO A 366 -32.74 14.89 -19.11
C PRO A 366 -32.06 14.47 -17.80
N THR A 367 -30.86 13.89 -17.83
CA THR A 367 -30.19 13.40 -16.61
C THR A 367 -29.77 14.54 -15.70
N ILE A 368 -29.26 15.64 -16.27
CA ILE A 368 -28.97 16.88 -15.54
C ILE A 368 -30.26 17.45 -14.94
N VAL A 369 -31.32 17.55 -15.74
CA VAL A 369 -32.58 18.14 -15.29
C VAL A 369 -33.19 17.33 -14.16
N ASP A 370 -33.23 16.00 -14.28
CA ASP A 370 -33.75 15.10 -13.25
C ASP A 370 -32.92 15.20 -11.96
N GLY A 371 -31.61 15.44 -12.08
CA GLY A 371 -30.75 15.69 -10.91
C GLY A 371 -30.96 17.02 -10.21
N MET A 372 -31.56 17.98 -10.90
CA MET A 372 -31.84 19.33 -10.43
C MET A 372 -33.35 19.60 -10.36
N ASP A 373 -34.19 18.56 -10.26
CA ASP A 373 -35.64 18.61 -10.37
C ASP A 373 -36.29 19.68 -9.48
N LYS A 374 -35.87 19.76 -8.21
CA LYS A 374 -36.34 20.75 -7.23
C LYS A 374 -36.02 22.17 -7.67
N TRP A 375 -34.81 22.38 -8.20
CA TRP A 375 -34.37 23.71 -8.65
C TRP A 375 -35.11 24.12 -9.93
N PHE A 376 -35.24 23.22 -10.91
CA PHE A 376 -36.03 23.51 -12.11
C PHE A 376 -37.51 23.78 -11.80
N SER A 377 -38.10 23.11 -10.81
CA SER A 377 -39.48 23.38 -10.36
C SER A 377 -39.64 24.81 -9.86
N ILE A 378 -38.68 25.35 -9.09
CA ILE A 378 -38.70 26.75 -8.62
C ILE A 378 -38.64 27.71 -9.80
N VAL A 379 -37.76 27.45 -10.78
CA VAL A 379 -37.65 28.30 -11.97
C VAL A 379 -38.95 28.30 -12.78
N GLU A 380 -39.63 27.17 -12.86
CA GLU A 380 -40.91 27.06 -13.57
C GLU A 380 -42.07 27.73 -12.82
N GLU A 381 -42.03 27.85 -11.49
CA GLU A 381 -43.03 28.62 -10.73
C GLU A 381 -42.92 30.14 -10.96
N ILE A 382 -41.72 30.61 -11.32
CA ILE A 382 -41.42 32.03 -11.56
C ILE A 382 -41.77 32.45 -13.02
N LEU A 383 -41.80 31.50 -13.95
CA LEU A 383 -42.16 31.66 -15.37
C LEU A 383 -43.67 31.59 -15.63
#